data_AF-A0A5Q0U0R4-F1
#
_entry.id   AF-A0A5Q0U0R4-F1
#
_cell.length_a   1.000
_cell.length_b   1.000
_cell.length_c   1.000
_cell.angle_alpha   90.00
_cell.angle_beta   90.00
_cell.angle_gamma   90.00
#
_symmetry.space_group_name_H-M   'P 1'
#
loop_
_entity.id
_entity.type
_entity.pdbx_description
1 polymer ?
#
loop_
_entity_poly.entity_id
_entity_poly.type
_entity_poly.pdbx_seq_one_letter_code
_entity_poly.pdbx_strand_id
1 'polypeptide(L)'
;MYVYMVNFLFIFGLLSFFLFRKHFLMMLLSLEFLMLSLYFGLFIFLSFYSYEYFFMLIYLTMSVCEGSLGLAILVMMIRSHGNDYVLSMSSLW
;
A
#
# COMPACT_ATOMS: atom_id res chain seq x y z
N MET A 1 24.13 3.13 -2.31
CA MET A 1 23.38 3.06 -3.59
C MET A 1 22.00 2.46 -3.41
N TYR A 2 21.87 1.25 -2.83
CA TYR A 2 20.57 0.60 -2.60
C TYR A 2 19.57 1.43 -1.77
N VAL A 3 20.03 2.13 -0.73
CA VAL A 3 19.17 3.03 0.06
C VAL A 3 18.60 4.19 -0.79
N TYR A 4 19.37 4.73 -1.73
CA TYR A 4 18.87 5.77 -2.64
C TYR A 4 17.82 5.23 -3.61
N MET A 5 17.98 3.99 -4.09
CA MET A 5 16.97 3.31 -4.93
C MET A 5 15.64 3.12 -4.17
N VAL A 6 15.70 2.70 -2.91
CA VAL A 6 14.51 2.54 -2.05
C VAL A 6 13.79 3.88 -1.86
N ASN A 7 14.52 4.94 -1.52
CA ASN A 7 13.93 6.27 -1.35
C ASN A 7 13.27 6.77 -2.62
N PHE A 8 13.88 6.52 -3.79
CA PHE A 8 13.28 6.86 -5.07
C PHE A 8 11.97 6.10 -5.27
N LEU A 9 11.96 4.77 -5.12
CA LEU A 9 10.76 3.93 -5.24
C LEU A 9 9.64 4.40 -4.30
N PHE A 10 9.97 4.74 -3.06
CA PHE A 10 9.01 5.24 -2.07
C PHE A 10 8.37 6.58 -2.52
N ILE A 11 9.19 7.51 -3.03
CA ILE A 11 8.69 8.80 -3.53
C ILE A 11 7.76 8.61 -4.74
N PHE A 12 8.08 7.72 -5.68
CA PHE A 12 7.17 7.39 -6.79
C PHE A 12 5.87 6.74 -6.31
N GLY A 13 5.95 5.88 -5.29
CA GLY A 13 4.77 5.31 -4.66
C GLY A 13 3.86 6.38 -4.06
N LEU A 14 4.45 7.33 -3.31
CA LEU A 14 3.71 8.45 -2.72
C LEU A 14 3.08 9.34 -3.79
N LEU A 15 3.84 9.68 -4.83
CA LEU A 15 3.34 10.46 -5.96
C LEU A 15 2.15 9.77 -6.65
N SER A 16 2.25 8.46 -6.88
CA SER A 16 1.16 7.69 -7.48
C SER A 16 -0.11 7.71 -6.61
N PHE A 17 0.03 7.63 -5.29
CA PHE A 17 -1.08 7.73 -4.36
C PHE A 17 -1.79 9.09 -4.41
N PHE A 18 -1.04 10.18 -4.55
CA PHE A 18 -1.63 11.53 -4.66
C PHE A 18 -2.32 11.78 -6.01
N LEU A 19 -1.83 11.17 -7.10
CA LEU A 19 -2.37 11.40 -8.45
C LEU A 19 -3.66 10.60 -8.73
N PHE A 20 -3.78 9.37 -8.22
CA PHE A 20 -4.88 8.46 -8.56
C PHE A 20 -6.05 8.48 -7.56
N ARG A 21 -6.54 9.67 -7.21
CA ARG A 21 -7.57 9.87 -6.17
C ARG A 21 -9.01 9.49 -6.56
N LYS A 22 -9.28 9.20 -7.84
CA LYS A 22 -10.66 9.04 -8.35
C LYS A 22 -11.26 7.67 -8.04
N HIS A 23 -10.50 6.60 -8.26
CA HIS A 23 -10.95 5.22 -8.10
C HIS A 23 -10.28 4.62 -6.86
N PHE A 24 -11.07 4.07 -5.94
CA PHE A 24 -10.54 3.50 -4.70
C PHE A 24 -9.59 2.32 -4.96
N LEU A 25 -9.87 1.51 -6.00
CA LEU A 25 -9.00 0.40 -6.41
C LEU A 25 -7.58 0.85 -6.77
N MET A 26 -7.44 1.97 -7.49
CA MET A 26 -6.13 2.51 -7.85
C MET A 26 -5.38 3.06 -6.62
N MET A 27 -6.11 3.51 -5.59
CA MET A 27 -5.51 3.90 -4.32
C MET A 27 -4.99 2.70 -3.53
N LEU A 28 -5.72 1.57 -3.53
CA LEU A 28 -5.26 0.33 -2.90
C LEU A 28 -4.00 -0.22 -3.57
N LEU A 29 -3.96 -0.21 -4.90
CA LEU A 29 -2.80 -0.70 -5.65
C LEU A 29 -1.54 0.17 -5.45
N SER A 30 -1.72 1.49 -5.34
CA SER A 30 -0.60 2.38 -4.99
C SER A 30 -0.13 2.21 -3.53
N LEU A 31 -1.04 1.86 -2.61
CA LEU A 31 -0.67 1.46 -1.24
C LEU A 31 0.12 0.15 -1.19
N GLU A 32 -0.26 -0.86 -1.96
CA GLU A 32 0.51 -2.11 -2.04
C GLU A 32 1.93 -1.87 -2.59
N PHE A 33 2.07 -0.99 -3.59
CA PHE A 33 3.38 -0.60 -4.10
C PHE A 33 4.25 0.10 -3.02
N LEU A 34 3.65 0.96 -2.18
CA LEU A 34 4.33 1.57 -1.04
C LEU A 34 4.81 0.50 -0.03
N MET A 35 3.97 -0.46 0.33
CA MET A 35 4.32 -1.53 1.27
C MET A 35 5.44 -2.42 0.73
N LEU A 36 5.47 -2.70 -0.58
CA LEU A 36 6.56 -3.42 -1.23
C LEU A 36 7.88 -2.63 -1.21
N SER A 37 7.83 -1.31 -1.43
CA SER A 37 9.04 -0.47 -1.37
C SER A 37 9.65 -0.45 0.06
N LEU A 38 8.80 -0.44 1.08
CA LEU A 38 9.21 -0.53 2.48
C LEU A 38 9.75 -1.92 2.83
N TYR A 39 9.13 -3.00 2.32
CA TYR A 39 9.66 -4.36 2.44
C TYR A 39 11.07 -4.45 1.87
N PHE A 40 11.31 -3.90 0.67
CA PHE A 40 12.65 -3.91 0.08
C PHE A 40 13.67 -3.13 0.93
N GLY A 41 13.27 -2.00 1.50
CA GLY A 41 14.10 -1.23 2.44
C GLY A 41 14.46 -2.00 3.71
N LEU A 42 13.48 -2.66 4.32
CA LEU A 42 13.69 -3.50 5.50
C LEU A 42 14.63 -4.68 5.19
N PHE A 43 14.48 -5.32 4.03
CA PHE A 43 15.33 -6.44 3.63
C PHE A 43 16.80 -6.01 3.55
N ILE A 44 17.06 -4.86 2.91
CA ILE A 44 18.40 -4.29 2.82
C ILE A 44 18.95 -3.97 4.23
N PHE A 45 18.14 -3.35 5.09
CA PHE A 45 18.55 -3.04 6.45
C PHE A 45 18.93 -4.30 7.23
N LEU A 46 18.08 -5.33 7.25
CA LEU A 46 18.37 -6.59 7.96
C LEU A 46 19.61 -7.29 7.41
N SER A 47 19.83 -7.24 6.08
CA SER A 47 21.01 -7.85 5.46
C SER A 47 22.32 -7.19 5.92
N PHE A 48 22.34 -5.87 6.16
CA PHE A 48 23.53 -5.18 6.66
C PHE A 48 23.87 -5.52 8.10
N TYR A 49 22.86 -5.77 8.94
CA TYR A 49 23.06 -6.14 10.34
C TYR A 49 23.11 -7.65 10.57
N SER A 50 23.00 -8.46 9.50
CA SER A 50 22.97 -9.93 9.58
C SER A 50 21.92 -10.47 10.57
N TYR A 51 20.75 -9.82 10.63
CA TYR A 51 19.64 -10.28 11.47
C TYR A 51 18.80 -11.37 10.78
N GLU A 52 18.03 -12.10 11.60
CA GLU A 52 17.10 -13.13 11.12
C GLU A 52 15.97 -12.54 10.27
N TYR A 53 15.71 -13.16 9.11
CA TYR A 53 14.64 -12.76 8.19
C TYR A 53 13.22 -13.02 8.71
N PHE A 54 13.07 -13.58 9.92
CA PHE A 54 11.77 -13.85 10.53
C PHE A 54 10.90 -12.59 10.67
N PHE A 55 11.51 -11.44 10.97
CA PHE A 55 10.79 -10.16 11.05
C PHE A 55 10.15 -9.75 9.71
N MET A 56 10.77 -10.12 8.58
CA MET A 56 10.25 -9.81 7.24
C MET A 56 8.95 -10.58 6.95
N LEU A 57 8.85 -11.81 7.44
CA LEU A 57 7.63 -12.62 7.29
C LEU A 57 6.47 -12.00 8.07
N ILE A 58 6.72 -11.55 9.30
CA ILE A 58 5.69 -10.88 10.11
C ILE A 58 5.20 -9.62 9.39
N TYR A 59 6.12 -8.79 8.90
CA TYR A 59 5.76 -7.58 8.15
C TYR A 59 4.89 -7.89 6.92
N LEU A 60 5.26 -8.92 6.14
CA LEU A 60 4.49 -9.31 4.96
C LEU A 60 3.10 -9.84 5.30
N THR A 61 2.94 -10.59 6.39
CA THR A 61 1.61 -11.04 6.81
C THR A 61 0.70 -9.88 7.22
N MET A 62 1.25 -8.89 7.93
CA MET A 62 0.48 -7.70 8.33
C MET A 62 0.09 -6.84 7.13
N SER A 63 0.98 -6.68 6.14
CA SER A 63 0.66 -5.91 4.93
C SER A 63 -0.44 -6.54 4.09
N VAL A 64 -0.46 -7.87 3.96
CA VAL A 64 -1.52 -8.60 3.26
C VAL A 64 -2.86 -8.49 4.02
N CYS A 65 -2.83 -8.49 5.35
CA CYS A 65 -4.04 -8.28 6.16
C CYS A 65 -4.65 -6.90 5.91
N GLU A 66 -3.84 -5.82 5.87
CA GLU A 66 -4.32 -4.48 5.53
C GLU A 66 -4.92 -4.41 4.13
N GLY A 67 -4.27 -5.05 3.14
CA GLY A 67 -4.80 -5.16 1.78
C GLY A 67 -6.16 -5.86 1.74
N SER A 68 -6.32 -6.97 2.47
CA SER A 68 -7.58 -7.71 2.54
C SER A 68 -8.72 -6.90 3.17
N LEU A 69 -8.42 -6.11 4.21
CA LEU A 69 -9.37 -5.19 4.84
C LEU A 69 -9.77 -4.07 3.87
N GLY A 70 -8.80 -3.50 3.14
CA GLY A 70 -9.05 -2.49 2.12
C GLY A 70 -9.97 -2.98 1.00
N LEU A 71 -9.76 -4.21 0.53
CA LEU A 71 -10.62 -4.85 -0.47
C LEU A 71 -12.02 -5.15 0.06
N ALA A 72 -12.16 -5.59 1.31
CA ALA A 72 -13.46 -5.83 1.93
C ALA A 72 -14.30 -4.53 1.98
N ILE A 73 -13.65 -3.39 2.30
CA ILE A 73 -14.29 -2.07 2.26
C ILE A 73 -14.72 -1.72 0.83
N LEU A 74 -13.86 -1.94 -0.16
CA LEU A 74 -14.19 -1.71 -1.58
C LEU A 74 -15.45 -2.49 -1.99
N VAL A 75 -15.55 -3.77 -1.64
CA VAL A 75 -16.73 -4.59 -1.96
C VAL A 75 -17.99 -4.03 -1.28
N MET A 76 -17.90 -3.55 -0.05
CA MET A 76 -19.05 -2.91 0.61
C MET A 76 -19.47 -1.62 -0.10
N MET A 77 -18.54 -0.80 -0.57
CA MET A 77 -18.85 0.43 -1.32
C MET A 77 -19.54 0.15 -2.65
N ILE A 78 -19.10 -0.87 -3.39
CA ILE A 78 -19.77 -1.28 -4.63
C ILE A 78 -21.21 -1.69 -4.34
N ARG A 79 -21.47 -2.41 -3.24
CA ARG A 79 -22.83 -2.85 -2.89
C ARG A 79 -23.75 -1.71 -2.44
N SER A 80 -23.23 -0.64 -1.84
CA SER A 80 -24.03 0.47 -1.34
C SER A 80 -24.23 1.60 -2.35
N HIS A 81 -23.17 2.00 -3.08
CA HIS A 81 -23.20 3.15 -4.01
C HIS A 81 -23.13 2.75 -5.48
N GLY A 82 -22.96 1.46 -5.79
CA GLY A 82 -22.94 0.94 -7.16
C GLY A 82 -21.70 1.36 -7.97
N ASN A 83 -20.73 2.05 -7.37
CA ASN A 83 -19.57 2.57 -8.06
C ASN A 83 -18.33 2.68 -7.15
N ASP A 84 -17.15 2.58 -7.75
CA ASP A 84 -15.83 2.65 -7.10
C ASP A 84 -15.30 4.09 -6.94
N TYR A 85 -16.09 5.09 -7.34
CA TYR A 85 -15.70 6.48 -7.22
C TYR A 85 -15.75 6.95 -5.76
N VAL A 86 -14.61 7.43 -5.28
CA VAL A 86 -14.47 8.05 -3.95
C VAL A 86 -15.42 9.24 -3.78
N LEU A 87 -15.76 9.94 -4.87
CA LEU A 87 -16.70 11.07 -4.85
C LEU A 87 -18.16 10.69 -4.54
N SER A 88 -18.57 9.43 -4.71
CA SER A 88 -19.94 9.01 -4.39
C SER A 88 -20.22 8.98 -2.89
N MET A 89 -19.18 9.05 -2.06
CA MET A 89 -19.25 9.19 -0.60
C MET A 89 -19.60 10.61 -0.14
N SER A 90 -20.10 11.48 -1.03
CA SER A 90 -20.48 12.85 -0.71
C SER A 90 -21.69 12.96 0.22
N SER A 91 -22.34 11.85 0.60
CA SER A 91 -23.45 11.83 1.58
C SER A 91 -22.98 11.83 3.05
N LEU A 92 -21.69 12.05 3.31
CA LEU A 92 -21.09 12.17 4.64
C LEU A 92 -20.90 13.63 5.10
N TRP A 93 -21.40 14.60 4.32
CA TRP A 93 -21.74 15.96 4.76
C TRP A 93 -23.27 16.09 4.81
#